data_AF-A0A4D6HU53-F1
#
_entry.id   AF-A0A4D6HU53-F1
#
_cell.length_a   1.000
_cell.length_b   1.000
_cell.length_c   1.000
_cell.angle_alpha   90.00
_cell.angle_beta   90.00
_cell.angle_gamma   90.00
#
_symmetry.space_group_name_H-M   'P 1'
#
loop_
_entity.id
_entity.type
_entity.pdbx_description
1 polymer ?
#
loop_
_entity_poly.entity_id
_entity_poly.type
_entity_poly.pdbx_seq_one_letter_code
_entity_poly.pdbx_strand_id
1 'polypeptide(L)'
;MPEDNRFAGLSEAVDEDDSDDSADESTSDAESADGDSSATTVEYDSTADETVTDTESSDDGSDVESADADDPTAFPFDATEKKTVYVRPETIEELEDARALVDAQLRTSHDVRDLTGREFYDAVFRLAADDTDGLIEELLEARDE
;
A
#
# COMPACT_ATOMS: atom_id res chain seq x y z
N MET A 1 -29.24 -31.37 15.63
CA MET A 1 -28.06 -30.68 15.06
C MET A 1 -26.84 -31.22 15.79
N PRO A 2 -25.71 -31.51 15.13
CA PRO A 2 -24.52 -32.01 15.82
C PRO A 2 -23.96 -30.95 16.78
N GLU A 3 -23.66 -31.37 18.01
CA GLU A 3 -23.24 -30.51 19.13
C GLU A 3 -21.71 -30.35 19.21
N ASP A 4 -20.98 -30.86 18.21
CA ASP A 4 -19.51 -30.83 18.12
C ASP A 4 -18.97 -29.48 17.61
N ASN A 5 -19.55 -28.38 18.05
CA ASN A 5 -18.95 -27.06 17.84
C ASN A 5 -17.83 -26.86 18.86
N ARG A 6 -16.58 -27.10 18.43
CA ARG A 6 -15.36 -26.84 19.22
C ARG A 6 -15.22 -25.39 19.72
N PHE A 7 -16.02 -24.47 19.17
CA PHE A 7 -16.06 -23.07 19.54
C PHE A 7 -17.06 -22.75 20.66
N ALA A 8 -17.92 -23.69 21.06
CA ALA A 8 -18.92 -23.47 22.11
C ALA A 8 -18.32 -23.40 23.54
N GLY A 9 -17.05 -23.79 23.72
CA GLY A 9 -16.34 -23.70 25.01
C GLY A 9 -15.41 -22.49 25.17
N LEU A 10 -15.25 -21.67 24.12
CA LEU A 10 -14.31 -20.52 24.14
C LEU A 10 -14.89 -19.26 24.78
N SER A 11 -16.21 -19.16 24.91
CA SER A 11 -16.87 -18.02 25.58
C SER A 11 -16.88 -18.12 27.10
N GLU A 12 -16.63 -19.30 27.69
CA GLU A 12 -16.66 -19.50 29.15
C GLU A 12 -15.31 -19.27 29.83
N ALA A 13 -14.20 -19.30 29.07
CA ALA A 13 -12.84 -19.13 29.61
C ALA A 13 -12.37 -17.66 29.72
N VAL A 14 -13.19 -16.69 29.28
CA VAL A 14 -12.83 -15.26 29.20
C VAL A 14 -13.52 -14.41 30.29
N ASP A 15 -14.37 -15.00 31.13
CA ASP A 15 -15.15 -14.27 32.15
C ASP A 15 -14.58 -14.39 33.59
N GLU A 16 -13.39 -14.97 33.78
CA GLU A 16 -12.87 -15.27 35.13
C GLU A 16 -11.38 -14.88 35.28
N ASP A 17 -11.08 -13.57 35.28
CA ASP A 17 -9.92 -12.99 35.97
C ASP A 17 -10.09 -11.46 36.18
N ASP A 18 -10.90 -11.08 37.18
CA ASP A 18 -10.86 -9.73 37.77
C ASP A 18 -11.18 -9.88 39.27
N SER A 19 -10.14 -9.89 40.13
CA SER A 19 -10.23 -9.55 41.56
C SER A 19 -8.86 -9.51 42.28
N ASP A 20 -8.48 -8.28 42.66
CA ASP A 20 -7.96 -7.83 43.98
C ASP A 20 -6.50 -8.14 44.48
N ASP A 21 -5.79 -7.02 44.72
CA ASP A 21 -5.27 -6.56 46.04
C ASP A 21 -3.77 -6.68 46.47
N SER A 22 -3.18 -5.49 46.61
CA SER A 22 -2.37 -4.94 47.74
C SER A 22 -0.88 -5.23 48.06
N ALA A 23 -0.28 -4.10 48.51
CA ALA A 23 0.83 -3.85 49.45
C ALA A 23 2.28 -4.14 48.99
N ASP A 24 3.12 -3.11 48.81
CA ASP A 24 3.89 -2.30 49.79
C ASP A 24 5.19 -2.97 50.24
N GLU A 25 6.33 -2.25 50.09
CA GLU A 25 7.42 -2.09 51.07
C GLU A 25 8.69 -1.52 50.38
N SER A 26 9.31 -0.56 51.06
CA SER A 26 10.50 0.21 50.64
C SER A 26 11.83 -0.53 50.87
N THR A 27 12.92 -0.11 50.20
CA THR A 27 14.20 0.41 50.78
C THR A 27 15.48 0.15 49.93
N SER A 28 16.17 1.26 49.64
CA SER A 28 17.63 1.52 49.75
C SER A 28 18.69 1.01 48.74
N ASP A 29 19.32 2.02 48.11
CA ASP A 29 20.78 2.30 48.07
C ASP A 29 21.74 1.45 47.21
N ALA A 30 22.30 2.06 46.15
CA ALA A 30 23.77 2.19 45.93
C ALA A 30 24.09 2.76 44.54
N GLU A 31 25.09 3.64 44.51
CA GLU A 31 25.55 4.42 43.36
C GLU A 31 26.38 3.63 42.34
N SER A 32 26.32 4.02 41.06
CA SER A 32 27.50 4.05 40.18
C SER A 32 27.25 4.93 38.95
N ALA A 33 28.21 5.83 38.72
CA ALA A 33 28.37 6.63 37.52
C ALA A 33 28.89 5.77 36.35
N ASP A 34 29.11 6.44 35.20
CA ASP A 34 29.53 5.94 33.88
C ASP A 34 28.35 5.50 33.02
N GLY A 35 28.00 6.14 31.90
CA GLY A 35 28.86 6.77 30.91
C GLY A 35 28.65 6.02 29.59
N ASP A 36 28.16 6.77 28.60
CA ASP A 36 28.33 6.47 27.16
C ASP A 36 27.31 5.56 26.45
N SER A 37 26.82 6.11 25.32
CA SER A 37 26.18 5.42 24.19
C SER A 37 24.77 4.82 24.41
N SER A 38 23.77 5.70 24.46
CA SER A 38 22.39 5.31 24.10
C SER A 38 22.33 5.08 22.58
N ALA A 39 22.61 3.85 22.16
CA ALA A 39 22.18 3.34 20.88
C ALA A 39 20.64 3.31 20.89
N THR A 40 20.02 4.27 20.21
CA THR A 40 18.61 4.17 19.82
C THR A 40 18.51 3.04 18.81
N THR A 41 18.16 1.85 19.27
CA THR A 41 17.50 0.84 18.44
C THR A 41 16.11 1.40 18.12
N VAL A 42 15.97 1.98 16.94
CA VAL A 42 14.66 2.18 16.32
C VAL A 42 14.13 0.79 16.00
N GLU A 43 13.24 0.28 16.85
CA GLU A 43 12.38 -0.83 16.50
C GLU A 43 11.38 -0.31 15.48
N TYR A 44 11.53 -0.75 14.24
CA TYR A 44 10.55 -0.55 13.19
C TYR A 44 9.36 -1.45 13.53
N ASP A 45 8.32 -0.85 14.11
CA ASP A 45 7.00 -1.45 14.21
C ASP A 45 6.52 -1.71 12.78
N SER A 46 6.76 -2.93 12.30
CA SER A 46 6.13 -3.46 11.09
C SER A 46 4.65 -3.64 11.41
N THR A 47 3.87 -2.56 11.34
CA THR A 47 2.44 -2.64 11.21
C THR A 47 2.15 -3.44 9.96
N ALA A 48 1.60 -4.63 10.18
CA ALA A 48 1.06 -5.52 9.18
C ALA A 48 0.38 -4.71 8.07
N ASP A 49 0.92 -4.83 6.86
CA ASP A 49 0.20 -4.52 5.64
C ASP A 49 -1.03 -5.43 5.62
N GLU A 50 -2.17 -4.86 6.03
CA GLU A 50 -3.46 -5.48 5.78
C GLU A 50 -3.60 -5.59 4.27
N THR A 51 -3.31 -6.77 3.76
CA THR A 51 -3.72 -7.23 2.44
C THR A 51 -5.23 -7.00 2.30
N VAL A 52 -5.62 -5.84 1.78
CA VAL A 52 -6.99 -5.56 1.35
C VAL A 52 -7.22 -6.44 0.14
N THR A 53 -7.66 -7.66 0.41
CA THR A 53 -8.22 -8.55 -0.60
C THR A 53 -9.60 -7.99 -0.93
N ASP A 54 -9.64 -6.95 -1.76
CA ASP A 54 -10.88 -6.49 -2.39
C ASP A 54 -11.25 -7.52 -3.48
N THR A 55 -11.73 -8.67 -3.02
CA THR A 55 -12.43 -9.67 -3.83
C THR A 55 -13.84 -9.76 -3.30
N GLU A 56 -14.57 -8.67 -3.49
CA GLU A 56 -16.02 -8.66 -3.56
C GLU A 56 -16.38 -7.92 -4.85
N SER A 57 -15.93 -8.47 -5.98
CA SER A 57 -16.56 -8.19 -7.28
C SER A 57 -17.96 -8.81 -7.21
N SER A 58 -18.86 -8.07 -6.57
CA SER A 58 -20.29 -8.28 -6.73
C SER A 58 -20.57 -8.11 -8.21
N ASP A 59 -20.88 -9.24 -8.83
CA ASP A 59 -21.67 -9.36 -10.04
C ASP A 59 -22.99 -8.59 -9.83
N ASP A 60 -22.95 -7.27 -9.96
CA ASP A 60 -24.15 -6.47 -10.22
C ASP A 60 -24.42 -6.57 -11.72
N GLY A 61 -25.05 -7.69 -12.05
CA GLY A 61 -25.59 -7.91 -13.37
C GLY A 61 -26.58 -6.80 -13.72
N SER A 62 -26.16 -5.97 -14.68
CA SER A 62 -27.03 -5.45 -15.73
C SER A 62 -28.12 -4.48 -15.30
N ASP A 63 -27.74 -3.24 -14.98
CA ASP A 63 -28.52 -2.06 -15.37
C ASP A 63 -27.61 -0.91 -15.82
N VAL A 64 -26.77 -1.18 -16.82
CA VAL A 64 -26.48 -0.12 -17.79
C VAL A 64 -27.73 0.01 -18.63
N GLU A 65 -28.72 0.78 -18.15
CA GLU A 65 -29.57 1.50 -19.08
C GLU A 65 -28.59 2.16 -20.06
N SER A 66 -28.60 1.71 -21.31
CA SER A 66 -27.78 2.30 -22.35
C SER A 66 -28.05 3.79 -22.25
N ALA A 67 -27.08 4.56 -21.77
CA ALA A 67 -27.12 6.00 -21.87
C ALA A 67 -27.28 6.25 -23.37
N ASP A 68 -28.51 6.53 -23.77
CA ASP A 68 -28.87 6.76 -25.15
C ASP A 68 -27.92 7.87 -25.58
N ALA A 69 -27.02 7.58 -26.52
CA ALA A 69 -26.03 8.56 -26.98
C ALA A 69 -26.69 9.81 -27.59
N ASP A 70 -28.03 9.77 -27.73
CA ASP A 70 -28.93 10.81 -28.16
C ASP A 70 -29.69 11.50 -27.00
N ASP A 71 -29.36 11.26 -25.71
CA ASP A 71 -29.91 12.07 -24.60
C ASP A 71 -29.37 13.51 -24.68
N PRO A 72 -30.20 14.50 -25.04
CA PRO A 72 -29.73 15.86 -25.28
C PRO A 72 -29.49 16.65 -23.99
N THR A 73 -29.68 16.02 -22.82
CA THR A 73 -29.52 16.66 -21.51
C THR A 73 -28.19 16.32 -20.85
N ALA A 74 -27.50 15.28 -21.30
CA ALA A 74 -26.16 14.93 -20.88
C ALA A 74 -25.09 15.59 -21.78
N PHE A 75 -23.97 15.99 -21.18
CA PHE A 75 -22.79 16.37 -21.97
C PHE A 75 -22.24 15.12 -22.68
N PRO A 76 -21.92 15.20 -23.99
CA PRO A 76 -21.30 14.07 -24.67
C PRO A 76 -19.94 13.80 -24.04
N PHE A 77 -19.66 12.54 -23.70
CA PHE A 77 -18.36 12.10 -23.25
C PHE A 77 -17.64 11.36 -24.38
N ASP A 78 -16.35 11.60 -24.52
CA ASP A 78 -15.51 10.80 -25.39
C ASP A 78 -15.27 9.41 -24.77
N ALA A 79 -15.34 8.38 -25.60
CA ALA A 79 -15.04 7.02 -25.18
C ALA A 79 -13.55 6.91 -24.80
N THR A 80 -13.27 6.45 -23.58
CA THR A 80 -11.90 6.17 -23.13
C THR A 80 -11.53 4.72 -23.43
N GLU A 81 -10.43 4.50 -24.15
CA GLU A 81 -9.92 3.17 -24.46
C GLU A 81 -8.89 2.71 -23.42
N LYS A 82 -9.14 1.58 -22.75
CA LYS A 82 -8.17 0.95 -21.84
C LYS A 82 -7.16 0.13 -22.67
N LYS A 83 -5.88 0.50 -22.61
CA LYS A 83 -4.78 -0.31 -23.14
C LYS A 83 -4.04 -0.97 -21.98
N THR A 84 -3.91 -2.29 -22.01
CA THR A 84 -3.19 -3.07 -20.99
C THR A 84 -1.83 -3.50 -21.53
N VAL A 85 -0.77 -3.29 -20.76
CA VAL A 85 0.59 -3.71 -21.08
C VAL A 85 1.01 -4.81 -20.11
N TYR A 86 1.58 -5.90 -20.62
CA TYR A 86 2.09 -6.99 -19.80
C TYR A 86 3.58 -6.76 -19.55
N VAL A 87 3.91 -6.40 -18.31
CA VAL A 87 5.28 -6.22 -17.85
C VAL A 87 5.59 -7.36 -16.86
N ARG A 88 6.86 -7.72 -16.72
CA ARG A 88 7.26 -8.69 -15.71
C ARG A 88 7.01 -8.13 -14.30
N PRO A 89 6.64 -8.97 -13.31
CA PRO A 89 6.34 -8.49 -11.96
C PRO A 89 7.53 -7.78 -11.33
N GLU A 90 8.75 -8.28 -11.52
CA GLU A 90 9.98 -7.67 -10.99
C GLU A 90 10.15 -6.22 -11.47
N THR A 91 9.86 -5.94 -12.75
CA THR A 91 9.99 -4.59 -13.32
C THR A 91 8.91 -3.64 -12.79
N ILE A 92 7.73 -4.16 -12.43
CA ILE A 92 6.68 -3.35 -11.83
C ILE A 92 7.06 -2.95 -10.40
N GLU A 93 7.60 -3.88 -9.61
CA GLU A 93 8.08 -3.62 -8.24
C GLU A 93 9.17 -2.54 -8.25
N GLU A 94 10.15 -2.64 -9.14
CA GLU A 94 11.22 -1.63 -9.29
C GLU A 94 10.67 -0.24 -9.68
N LEU A 95 9.65 -0.20 -10.54
CA LEU A 95 9.01 1.06 -10.93
C LEU A 95 8.20 1.67 -9.76
N GLU A 96 7.57 0.85 -8.92
CA GLU A 96 6.85 1.30 -7.73
C GLU A 96 7.81 1.87 -6.66
N ASP A 97 8.96 1.22 -6.45
CA ASP A 97 10.03 1.73 -5.60
C ASP A 97 10.55 3.08 -6.12
N ALA A 98 10.81 3.17 -7.43
CA ALA A 98 11.22 4.44 -8.06
C ALA A 98 10.15 5.53 -7.90
N ARG A 99 8.86 5.18 -8.01
CA ARG A 99 7.75 6.11 -7.77
C ARG A 99 7.76 6.64 -6.34
N ALA A 100 7.97 5.78 -5.34
CA ALA A 100 8.03 6.19 -3.94
C ALA A 100 9.20 7.17 -3.69
N LEU A 101 10.35 6.92 -4.32
CA LEU A 101 11.49 7.84 -4.26
C LEU A 101 11.19 9.20 -4.90
N VAL A 102 10.54 9.20 -6.07
CA VAL A 102 10.12 10.44 -6.76
C VAL A 102 9.11 11.22 -5.90
N ASP A 103 8.12 10.55 -5.31
CA ASP A 103 7.13 11.19 -4.43
C ASP A 103 7.80 11.83 -3.20
N ALA A 104 8.71 11.11 -2.55
CA ALA A 104 9.49 11.63 -1.43
C ALA A 104 10.33 12.86 -1.83
N GLN A 105 10.94 12.83 -3.01
CA GLN A 105 11.73 13.94 -3.52
C GLN A 105 10.88 15.16 -3.88
N LEU A 106 9.70 14.94 -4.50
CA LEU A 106 8.73 15.99 -4.82
C LEU A 106 8.20 16.67 -3.55
N ARG A 107 7.89 15.89 -2.52
CA ARG A 107 7.46 16.41 -1.22
C ARG A 107 8.55 17.21 -0.52
N THR A 108 9.79 16.77 -0.59
CA THR A 108 10.91 17.40 0.12
C THR A 108 11.45 18.63 -0.60
N SER A 109 11.55 18.58 -1.94
CA SER A 109 12.25 19.60 -2.74
C SER A 109 11.32 20.58 -3.43
N HIS A 110 10.08 20.16 -3.70
CA HIS A 110 9.14 20.92 -4.52
C HIS A 110 7.80 21.22 -3.83
N ASP A 111 7.60 20.77 -2.58
CA ASP A 111 6.35 20.86 -1.79
C ASP A 111 5.11 20.35 -2.56
N VAL A 112 5.33 19.44 -3.51
CA VAL A 112 4.25 18.78 -4.25
C VAL A 112 3.82 17.56 -3.45
N ARG A 113 2.52 17.42 -3.26
CA ARG A 113 1.89 16.30 -2.53
C ARG A 113 0.83 15.64 -3.40
N ASP A 114 0.42 14.45 -2.99
CA ASP A 114 -0.70 13.71 -3.57
C ASP A 114 -0.51 13.40 -5.07
N LEU A 115 0.69 12.89 -5.42
CA LEU A 115 1.01 12.50 -6.80
C LEU A 115 0.08 11.39 -7.30
N THR A 116 -0.77 11.71 -8.28
CA THR A 116 -1.65 10.70 -8.85
C THR A 116 -0.86 9.72 -9.72
N GLY A 117 -1.29 8.44 -9.73
CA GLY A 117 -0.66 7.43 -10.58
C GLY A 117 -0.69 7.83 -12.06
N ARG A 118 -1.79 8.46 -12.52
CA ARG A 118 -1.93 8.92 -13.89
C ARG A 118 -0.85 9.94 -14.26
N GLU A 119 -0.59 10.94 -13.42
CA GLU A 119 0.42 11.97 -13.71
C GLU A 119 1.83 11.36 -13.75
N PHE A 120 2.14 10.46 -12.83
CA PHE A 120 3.41 9.74 -12.82
C PHE A 120 3.62 8.93 -14.10
N TYR A 121 2.68 8.04 -14.44
CA TYR A 121 2.82 7.18 -15.62
C TYR A 121 2.83 7.98 -16.92
N ASP A 122 2.01 9.03 -17.02
CA ASP A 122 2.01 9.94 -18.17
C ASP A 122 3.35 10.67 -18.32
N ALA A 123 3.97 11.12 -17.23
CA ALA A 123 5.32 11.69 -17.25
C ALA A 123 6.38 10.67 -17.67
N VAL A 124 6.32 9.44 -17.15
CA VAL A 124 7.24 8.34 -17.53
C VAL A 124 7.12 8.02 -19.03
N PHE A 125 5.91 7.89 -19.57
CA PHE A 125 5.71 7.63 -20.99
C PHE A 125 6.16 8.79 -21.88
N ARG A 126 5.95 10.04 -21.43
CA ARG A 126 6.51 11.20 -22.14
C ARG A 126 8.03 11.20 -22.14
N LEU A 127 8.66 10.89 -20.99
CA LEU A 127 10.12 10.81 -20.88
C LEU A 127 10.69 9.75 -21.83
N ALA A 128 10.09 8.54 -21.84
CA ALA A 128 10.48 7.46 -22.73
C ALA A 128 10.28 7.79 -24.23
N ALA A 129 9.29 8.62 -24.54
CA ALA A 129 9.06 9.09 -25.91
C ALA A 129 10.03 10.21 -26.35
N ASP A 130 10.54 11.00 -25.40
CA ASP A 130 11.48 12.10 -25.66
C ASP A 130 12.92 11.56 -25.83
N ASP A 131 13.30 10.54 -25.05
CA ASP A 131 14.59 9.87 -25.13
C ASP A 131 14.48 8.47 -25.75
N THR A 132 14.32 8.42 -27.07
CA THR A 132 14.25 7.15 -27.80
C THR A 132 15.59 6.43 -27.86
N ASP A 133 16.72 7.14 -27.74
CA ASP A 133 18.05 6.53 -27.80
C ASP A 133 18.32 5.72 -26.53
N GLY A 134 18.04 6.28 -25.35
CA GLY A 134 18.11 5.55 -24.08
C GLY A 134 17.17 4.34 -24.04
N LEU A 135 15.96 4.46 -24.60
CA LEU A 135 15.02 3.34 -24.69
C LEU A 135 15.51 2.22 -25.63
N ILE A 136 16.23 2.55 -26.71
CA ILE A 136 16.83 1.54 -27.59
C ILE A 136 17.97 0.79 -26.88
N GLU A 137 18.80 1.50 -26.11
CA GLU A 137 19.89 0.91 -25.34
C GLU A 137 19.35 -0.11 -24.31
N GLU A 138 18.36 0.30 -23.52
CA GLU A 138 17.69 -0.57 -22.55
C GLU A 138 17.06 -1.81 -23.21
N LEU A 139 16.44 -1.65 -24.38
CA LEU A 139 15.80 -2.76 -25.10
C LEU A 139 16.83 -3.77 -25.64
N LEU A 140 17.98 -3.29 -26.09
CA LEU A 140 19.07 -4.17 -26.55
C LEU A 140 19.67 -4.93 -25.37
N GLU A 141 19.93 -4.26 -24.25
CA GLU A 141 20.45 -4.91 -23.03
C GLU A 141 19.49 -5.99 -22.53
N ALA A 142 18.18 -5.69 -22.42
CA ALA A 142 17.16 -6.65 -22.02
C ALA A 142 16.99 -7.84 -22.99
N ARG A 143 17.48 -7.73 -24.23
CA ARG A 143 17.42 -8.79 -25.25
C ARG A 143 18.64 -9.69 -25.22
N ASP A 144 19.78 -9.19 -24.74
CA ASP A 144 21.02 -9.94 -24.58
C ASP A 144 21.07 -10.71 -23.24
N GLU A 145 20.13 -10.44 -22.32
CA GLU A 145 19.92 -11.15 -21.05
C GLU A 145 19.27 -12.55 -21.18
#